data_AF-A0A7C0WXT3-F1
#
_entry.id   AF-A0A7C0WXT3-F1
#
_cell.length_a   1.000
_cell.length_b   1.000
_cell.length_c   1.000
_cell.angle_alpha   90.00
_cell.angle_beta   90.00
_cell.angle_gamma   90.00
#
_symmetry.space_group_name_H-M   'P 1'
#
loop_
_entity.id
_entity.type
_entity.pdbx_description
1 polymer ?
#
loop_
_entity_poly.entity_id
_entity_poly.type
_entity_poly.pdbx_seq_one_letter_code
_entity_poly.pdbx_strand_id
1 'polypeptide(L)' 'MIIIPAIDIKSGKVVRLFKGDFSQDKIYSDDPVAVAENFYDQGIRRL' A
#
# COMPACT_ATOMS: atom_id res chain seq x y z
N MET A 1 11.18 -18.55 3.93
CA MET A 1 11.04 -17.10 4.19
C MET A 1 9.82 -16.61 3.42
N ILE A 2 8.89 -15.87 4.04
CA ILE A 2 7.66 -15.37 3.40
C ILE A 2 7.80 -13.86 3.23
N ILE A 3 7.52 -13.35 2.02
CA ILE A 3 7.47 -11.91 1.75
C ILE A 3 6.03 -11.44 1.96
N ILE A 4 5.85 -10.38 2.76
CA ILE A 4 4.56 -9.76 3.03
C ILE A 4 4.68 -8.27 2.65
N PRO A 5 4.23 -7.89 1.45
CA PRO A 5 4.13 -6.48 1.07
C PRO A 5 3.13 -5.76 1.97
N ALA A 6 3.27 -4.45 2.12
CA ALA A 6 2.36 -3.61 2.90
C ALA A 6 1.92 -2.40 2.08
N ILE A 7 0.66 -1.99 2.26
CA ILE A 7 0.12 -0.74 1.75
C ILE A 7 -0.43 0.07 2.91
N ASP A 8 -0.04 1.33 3.01
CA ASP A 8 -0.58 2.25 4.02
C ASP A 8 -1.78 2.99 3.41
N ILE A 9 -2.92 3.00 4.09
CA ILE A 9 -4.15 3.62 3.59
C ILE A 9 -4.47 4.87 4.41
N LYS A 10 -4.65 6.00 3.72
CA LYS A 10 -5.09 7.28 4.32
C LYS A 10 -6.08 7.95 3.38
N SER A 11 -7.26 8.32 3.90
CA SER A 11 -8.33 8.99 3.14
C SER A 11 -8.69 8.26 1.84
N GLY A 12 -8.74 6.92 1.88
CA GLY A 12 -9.07 6.08 0.73
C GLY A 12 -7.95 5.92 -0.31
N LYS A 13 -6.75 6.46 -0.07
CA LYS A 13 -5.61 6.40 -1.00
C LYS A 13 -4.46 5.58 -0.42
N VAL A 14 -3.66 4.99 -1.31
CA VAL A 14 -2.39 4.34 -0.95
C VAL A 14 -1.33 5.42 -0.80
N VAL A 15 -0.76 5.51 0.41
CA VAL A 15 0.23 6.52 0.77
C VAL A 15 1.51 5.91 1.32
N ARG A 16 2.54 6.73 1.47
CA ARG A 16 3.69 6.43 2.32
C ARG A 16 4.04 7.67 3.14
N LEU A 17 4.13 7.51 4.45
CA LEU A 17 4.60 8.58 5.33
C LEU A 17 6.13 8.62 5.36
N PHE A 18 6.72 9.80 5.27
CA PHE A 18 8.16 9.96 5.50
C PHE A 18 8.44 9.80 6.99
N LYS A 19 9.11 8.71 7.38
CA LYS A 19 9.42 8.39 8.79
C LYS A 19 8.21 8.42 9.74
N GLY A 20 7.00 8.15 9.23
CA GLY A 20 5.77 8.19 10.02
C GLY A 20 5.17 9.59 10.22
N ASP A 21 5.71 10.63 9.57
CA ASP A 21 5.16 11.99 9.62
C ASP A 21 3.92 12.11 8.74
N PHE A 22 2.76 12.34 9.36
CA PHE A 22 1.46 12.49 8.70
C PHE A 22 1.35 13.75 7.83
N SER A 23 2.22 14.75 8.06
CA SER A 23 2.29 15.96 7.24
C SER A 23 3.13 15.78 5.97
N GLN A 24 3.93 14.71 5.91
CA GLN A 24 4.78 14.39 4.78
C GLN A 24 4.41 13.02 4.23
N ASP A 25 3.33 12.98 3.46
CA ASP A 25 2.90 11.80 2.73
C ASP A 25 3.14 11.91 1.22
N LYS A 26 3.35 10.76 0.60
CA LYS A 26 3.34 10.61 -0.86
C LYS A 26 2.21 9.68 -1.26
N ILE A 27 1.35 10.13 -2.15
CA ILE A 27 0.28 9.32 -2.75
C ILE A 27 0.89 8.48 -3.88
N TYR A 28 0.61 7.17 -3.87
CA TYR A 28 1.01 6.23 -4.91
C TYR A 28 -0.16 5.78 -5.79
N SER A 29 -1.35 5.69 -5.22
CA SER A 29 -2.58 5.31 -5.92
C SER A 29 -3.79 5.86 -5.17
N ASP A 30 -4.88 6.09 -5.90
CA ASP A 30 -6.20 6.43 -5.40
C ASP A 30 -7.13 5.22 -5.23
N ASP A 31 -6.70 4.03 -5.65
CA ASP A 31 -7.47 2.78 -5.53
C ASP A 31 -6.66 1.71 -4.78
N PRO A 32 -6.88 1.57 -3.46
CA PRO A 32 -6.23 0.53 -2.65
C PRO A 32 -6.59 -0.90 -3.07
N VAL A 33 -7.78 -1.11 -3.64
CA VAL A 33 -8.25 -2.43 -4.06
C VAL A 33 -7.46 -2.87 -5.30
N ALA A 34 -7.33 -2.00 -6.29
CA ALA A 34 -6.55 -2.30 -7.49
C ALA A 34 -5.07 -2.63 -7.16
N VAL A 35 -4.48 -1.97 -6.16
CA VAL A 35 -3.10 -2.30 -5.70
C VAL A 35 -3.04 -3.66 -5.02
N ALA A 36 -4.03 -4.00 -4.19
CA ALA A 36 -4.10 -5.31 -3.54
C ALA A 36 -4.32 -6.45 -4.55
N GLU A 37 -5.19 -6.24 -5.56
CA GLU A 37 -5.41 -7.17 -6.66
C GLU A 37 -4.13 -7.40 -7.46
N ASN A 38 -3.39 -6.34 -7.78
CA ASN A 38 -2.11 -6.45 -8.47
C ASN A 38 -1.10 -7.31 -7.67
N PHE A 39 -1.00 -7.14 -6.36
CA PHE A 39 -0.17 -8.01 -5.53
C PHE A 39 -0.65 -9.47 -5.56
N TYR A 40 -1.97 -9.69 -5.50
CA TYR A 40 -2.55 -11.02 -5.57
C TYR A 40 -2.21 -11.72 -6.90
N ASP A 41 -2.29 -10.99 -8.02
CA ASP A 41 -1.96 -11.47 -9.37
C ASP A 41 -0.47 -11.82 -9.50
N GLN A 42 0.40 -11.12 -8.76
CA GLN A 42 1.83 -11.45 -8.65
C GLN A 42 2.13 -12.64 -7.74
N GLY A 43 1.11 -13.32 -7.20
CA GLY A 43 1.27 -14.51 -6.37
C GLY A 43 1.39 -14.24 -4.88
N ILE A 44 1.20 -12.99 -4.43
CA ILE A 44 1.15 -12.66 -3.00
C ILE A 44 -0.14 -13.23 -2.41
N ARG A 45 -0.04 -13.79 -1.21
CA ARG A 45 -1.17 -14.41 -0.49
C ARG A 45 -1.43 -13.79 0.87
N ARG A 46 -0.58 -12.84 1.28
CA ARG A 46 -0.68 -12.11 2.55
C ARG A 46 -0.27 -10.66 2.29
N LEU A 47 -1.14 -9.74 2.68
CA LEU A 47 -0.95 -8.29 2.65
C LEU A 47 -1.21 -7.73 4.04
#